data_AF-A0A4C1U1M8-F1
#
_entry.id   AF-A0A4C1U1M8-F1
#
_cell.length_a   1.000
_cell.length_b   1.000
_cell.length_c   1.000
_cell.angle_alpha   90.00
_cell.angle_beta   90.00
_cell.angle_gamma   90.00
#
_symmetry.space_group_name_H-M   'P 1'
#
loop_
_entity.id
_entity.type
_entity.pdbx_description
1 polymer ?
#
loop_
_entity_poly.entity_id
_entity_poly.type
_entity_poly.pdbx_seq_one_letter_code
_entity_poly.pdbx_strand_id
1 'polypeptide(L)'
;MPPKRQAIGRSTHQARKKRALRASESDEERALKPENLRVHAAETRSSESSEQREVRFETDRIRAIQARSSETTELRERRLQKVRISTARSRPTLPSDLNLGAFPYNNDYTFHPRVVIGKMDKIRMYCSAFKFKNQNTRNVLRQWKS
;
A
#
# COMPACT_ATOMS: atom_id res chain seq x y z
N MET A 1 -2.17 13.60 -57.08
CA MET A 1 -1.07 12.70 -56.65
C MET A 1 -0.96 12.73 -55.13
N PRO A 2 -0.78 11.59 -54.44
CA PRO A 2 -0.53 11.57 -53.00
C PRO A 2 0.89 12.09 -52.70
N PRO A 3 1.10 12.85 -51.60
CA PRO A 3 2.44 13.33 -51.24
C PRO A 3 3.39 12.17 -50.93
N LYS A 4 4.66 12.28 -51.35
CA LYS A 4 5.71 11.32 -50.97
C LYS A 4 5.81 11.24 -49.45
N ARG A 5 5.66 10.03 -48.88
CA ARG A 5 5.80 9.78 -47.44
C ARG A 5 7.19 10.18 -46.97
N GLN A 6 7.26 11.01 -45.93
CA GLN A 6 8.53 11.35 -45.29
C GLN A 6 9.15 10.10 -44.63
N ALA A 7 10.46 9.94 -44.75
CA ALA A 7 11.18 8.83 -44.15
C ALA A 7 11.18 8.93 -42.62
N ILE A 8 10.38 8.08 -41.96
CA ILE A 8 10.18 8.02 -40.50
C ILE A 8 11.50 7.79 -39.74
N GLY A 9 12.51 7.20 -40.39
CA GLY A 9 13.84 6.96 -39.80
C GLY A 9 14.76 8.18 -39.70
N ARG A 10 14.42 9.32 -40.31
CA ARG A 10 15.30 10.50 -40.31
C ARG A 10 15.03 11.38 -39.09
N SER A 11 15.94 11.36 -38.12
CA SER A 11 15.93 12.29 -36.99
C SER A 11 15.92 13.75 -37.50
N THR A 12 14.95 14.54 -37.06
CA THR A 12 14.78 15.92 -37.50
C THR A 12 15.91 16.79 -36.97
N HIS A 13 16.24 17.88 -37.68
CA HIS A 13 17.25 18.84 -37.23
C HIS A 13 16.97 19.35 -35.80
N GLN A 14 15.68 19.62 -35.50
CA GLN A 14 15.26 20.07 -34.17
C GLN A 14 15.50 19.02 -33.08
N ALA A 15 15.24 17.74 -33.38
CA ALA A 15 15.52 16.66 -32.44
C ALA A 15 17.03 16.54 -32.14
N ARG A 16 17.88 16.65 -33.18
CA ARG A 16 19.34 16.65 -33.02
C ARG A 16 19.82 17.86 -32.19
N LYS A 17 19.32 19.05 -32.48
CA LYS A 17 19.64 20.27 -31.72
C LYS A 17 19.25 20.13 -30.25
N LYS A 18 18.03 19.67 -29.94
CA LYS A 18 17.60 19.42 -28.56
C LYS A 18 18.47 18.39 -27.86
N ARG A 19 18.90 17.32 -28.57
CA ARG A 19 19.81 16.31 -28.01
C ARG A 19 21.17 16.91 -27.65
N ALA A 20 21.75 17.72 -28.55
CA ALA A 20 23.01 18.41 -28.30
C ALA A 20 22.90 19.36 -27.10
N LEU A 21 21.82 20.15 -27.01
CA LEU A 21 21.56 21.04 -25.88
C LEU A 21 21.44 20.29 -24.54
N ARG A 22 20.82 19.10 -24.52
CA ARG A 22 20.77 18.28 -23.28
C ARG A 22 22.12 17.67 -22.93
N ALA A 23 22.96 17.39 -23.92
CA ALA A 23 24.29 16.85 -23.69
C ALA A 23 25.26 17.92 -23.14
N SER A 24 25.08 19.18 -23.54
CA SER A 24 25.87 20.33 -23.05
C SER A 24 25.30 21.01 -21.80
N GLU A 25 24.24 20.46 -21.22
CA GLU A 25 23.55 21.02 -20.06
C GLU A 25 24.38 20.86 -18.79
N SER A 26 24.43 21.89 -17.94
CA SER A 26 25.10 21.83 -16.65
C SER A 26 24.35 20.93 -15.66
N ASP A 27 25.02 20.44 -14.62
CA ASP A 27 24.36 19.61 -13.62
C ASP A 27 23.29 20.39 -12.82
N GLU A 28 23.49 21.69 -12.61
CA GLU A 28 22.50 22.57 -11.99
C GLU A 28 21.24 22.71 -12.85
N GLU A 29 21.40 23.00 -14.16
CA GLU A 29 20.28 23.06 -15.09
C GLU A 29 19.52 21.73 -15.16
N ARG A 30 20.28 20.63 -15.19
CA ARG A 30 19.74 19.26 -15.21
C ARG A 30 18.95 18.95 -13.93
N ALA A 31 19.38 19.46 -12.78
CA ALA A 31 18.69 19.29 -11.49
C ALA A 31 17.43 20.17 -11.38
N LEU A 32 17.43 21.38 -11.97
CA LEU A 32 16.27 22.28 -11.93
C LEU A 32 15.14 21.86 -12.88
N LYS A 33 15.47 21.25 -14.03
CA LYS A 33 14.46 20.76 -14.99
C LYS A 33 13.41 19.81 -14.42
N PRO A 34 13.74 18.73 -13.68
CA PRO A 34 12.73 17.84 -13.12
C PRO A 34 11.83 18.57 -12.11
N GLU A 35 12.35 19.51 -11.32
CA GLU A 35 11.52 20.31 -10.41
C GLU A 35 10.53 21.21 -11.17
N ASN A 36 10.99 21.90 -12.21
CA ASN A 36 10.09 22.68 -13.09
C ASN A 36 9.02 21.80 -13.76
N LEU A 37 9.39 20.59 -14.21
CA LEU A 37 8.44 19.63 -14.78
C LEU A 37 7.43 19.13 -13.74
N ARG A 38 7.84 18.95 -12.48
CA ARG A 38 6.94 18.55 -11.39
C ARG A 38 5.93 19.64 -11.07
N VAL A 39 6.37 20.90 -10.98
CA VAL A 39 5.49 22.06 -10.73
C VAL A 39 4.47 22.19 -11.86
N HIS A 40 4.94 22.24 -13.11
CA HIS A 40 4.04 22.32 -14.26
C HIS A 40 3.06 21.13 -14.30
N ALA A 41 3.52 19.92 -14.01
CA ALA A 41 2.64 18.75 -13.95
C ALA A 41 1.66 18.78 -12.77
N ALA A 42 1.95 19.50 -11.68
CA ALA A 42 1.02 19.67 -10.58
C ALA A 42 -0.06 20.70 -10.95
N GLU A 43 0.33 21.80 -11.58
CA GLU A 43 -0.57 22.85 -12.06
C GLU A 43 -1.52 22.36 -13.15
N THR A 44 -1.04 21.55 -14.09
CA THR A 44 -1.93 20.95 -15.09
C THR A 44 -2.92 20.01 -14.43
N ARG A 45 -2.49 19.18 -13.48
CA ARG A 45 -3.38 18.23 -12.79
C ARG A 45 -4.39 18.90 -11.85
N SER A 46 -4.06 20.06 -11.27
CA SER A 46 -4.99 20.80 -10.41
C SER A 46 -6.09 21.49 -11.21
N SER A 47 -5.81 21.85 -12.47
CA SER A 47 -6.74 22.53 -13.38
C SER A 47 -7.53 21.57 -14.30
N GLU A 48 -7.28 20.26 -14.22
CA GLU A 48 -8.01 19.25 -14.99
C GLU A 48 -9.49 19.15 -14.62
N SER A 49 -10.34 18.96 -15.65
CA SER A 49 -11.74 18.57 -15.46
C SER A 49 -11.87 17.11 -14.98
N SER A 50 -13.04 16.73 -14.48
CA SER A 50 -13.35 15.34 -14.12
C SER A 50 -13.17 14.37 -15.30
N GLU A 51 -13.68 14.74 -16.48
CA GLU A 51 -13.57 13.93 -17.69
C GLU A 51 -12.11 13.74 -18.13
N GLN A 52 -11.31 14.82 -18.13
CA GLN A 52 -9.89 14.75 -18.44
C GLN A 52 -9.14 13.85 -17.46
N ARG A 53 -9.49 13.93 -16.18
CA ARG A 53 -8.93 13.08 -15.12
C ARG A 53 -9.26 11.61 -15.33
N GLU A 54 -10.49 11.29 -15.69
CA GLU A 54 -10.93 9.92 -15.98
C GLU A 54 -10.21 9.34 -17.19
N VAL A 55 -10.13 10.10 -18.30
CA VAL A 55 -9.38 9.70 -19.49
C VAL A 55 -7.92 9.43 -19.12
N ARG A 56 -7.28 10.32 -18.36
CA ARG A 56 -5.90 10.12 -17.90
C ARG A 56 -5.77 8.81 -17.10
N PHE A 57 -6.65 8.56 -16.12
CA PHE A 57 -6.58 7.33 -15.32
C PHE A 57 -6.80 6.07 -16.15
N GLU A 58 -7.72 6.07 -17.10
CA GLU A 58 -7.93 4.92 -17.98
C GLU A 58 -6.73 4.70 -18.90
N THR A 59 -6.13 5.77 -19.45
CA THR A 59 -4.90 5.65 -20.24
C THR A 59 -3.72 5.09 -19.44
N ASP A 60 -3.56 5.52 -18.18
CA ASP A 60 -2.52 5.02 -17.28
C ASP A 60 -2.76 3.55 -16.91
N ARG A 61 -4.03 3.17 -16.68
CA ARG A 61 -4.44 1.79 -16.42
C ARG A 61 -4.11 0.87 -17.60
N ILE A 62 -4.49 1.27 -18.82
CA ILE A 62 -4.19 0.51 -20.05
C ILE A 62 -2.68 0.36 -20.22
N ARG A 63 -1.92 1.44 -20.06
CA ARG A 63 -0.45 1.42 -20.14
C ARG A 63 0.16 0.46 -19.12
N ALA A 64 -0.35 0.46 -17.89
CA ALA A 64 0.13 -0.45 -16.84
C ALA A 64 -0.19 -1.92 -17.15
N ILE A 65 -1.36 -2.22 -17.72
CA ILE A 65 -1.73 -3.56 -18.17
C ILE A 65 -0.79 -4.02 -19.29
N GLN A 66 -0.58 -3.19 -20.31
CA GLN A 66 0.32 -3.49 -21.42
C GLN A 66 1.75 -3.76 -20.93
N ALA A 67 2.29 -2.88 -20.09
CA ALA A 67 3.63 -3.04 -19.53
C ALA A 67 3.79 -4.34 -18.71
N ARG A 68 2.75 -4.75 -17.97
CA ARG A 68 2.73 -6.02 -17.22
C ARG A 68 2.62 -7.23 -18.15
N SER A 69 1.87 -7.11 -19.26
CA SER A 69 1.71 -8.20 -20.22
C SER A 69 2.99 -8.51 -21.00
N SER A 70 3.83 -7.49 -21.23
CA SER A 70 5.13 -7.61 -21.89
C SER A 70 6.31 -7.80 -20.92
N GLU A 71 6.03 -8.03 -19.63
CA GLU A 71 7.06 -8.11 -18.59
C GLU A 71 7.84 -9.44 -18.69
N THR A 72 9.17 -9.38 -18.60
CA THR A 72 9.99 -10.60 -18.47
C THR A 72 9.81 -11.21 -17.08
N THR A 73 10.14 -12.50 -16.93
CA THR A 73 10.06 -13.21 -15.63
C THR A 73 10.86 -12.50 -14.53
N GLU A 74 12.09 -12.09 -14.82
CA GLU A 74 12.96 -11.37 -13.87
C GLU A 74 12.38 -10.01 -13.44
N LEU A 75 11.80 -9.24 -14.38
CA LEU A 75 11.16 -7.97 -14.07
C LEU A 75 9.93 -8.19 -13.18
N ARG A 76 9.14 -9.21 -13.48
CA ARG A 76 7.97 -9.62 -12.69
C ARG A 76 8.36 -9.98 -11.27
N GLU A 77 9.41 -10.76 -11.08
CA GLU A 77 9.90 -11.13 -9.75
C GLU A 77 10.37 -9.92 -8.94
N ARG A 78 11.18 -9.03 -9.55
CA ARG A 78 11.62 -7.79 -8.90
C ARG A 78 10.44 -6.91 -8.49
N ARG A 79 9.43 -6.77 -9.35
CA ARG A 79 8.21 -6.02 -9.04
C ARG A 79 7.45 -6.65 -7.87
N LEU A 80 7.25 -7.97 -7.87
CA LEU A 80 6.58 -8.67 -6.78
C LEU A 80 7.35 -8.56 -5.46
N GLN A 81 8.68 -8.63 -5.49
CA GLN A 81 9.53 -8.44 -4.30
C GLN A 81 9.34 -7.04 -3.72
N LYS A 82 9.37 -5.99 -4.55
CA LYS A 82 9.09 -4.60 -4.12
C LYS A 82 7.70 -4.45 -3.49
N VAL A 83 6.68 -5.11 -4.07
CA VAL A 83 5.32 -5.12 -3.51
C VAL A 83 5.29 -5.80 -2.14
N ARG A 84 5.96 -6.95 -1.97
CA ARG A 84 6.05 -7.64 -0.67
C ARG A 84 6.71 -6.77 0.38
N ILE A 85 7.85 -6.14 0.06
CA ILE A 85 8.59 -5.27 0.98
C ILE A 85 7.75 -4.06 1.38
N SER A 86 7.14 -3.35 0.42
CA SER A 86 6.28 -2.19 0.71
C SER A 86 5.07 -2.59 1.55
N THR A 87 4.42 -3.70 1.23
CA THR A 87 3.29 -4.23 2.01
C THR A 87 3.72 -4.54 3.44
N ALA A 88 4.85 -5.23 3.63
CA ALA A 88 5.38 -5.54 4.96
C ALA A 88 5.71 -4.28 5.76
N ARG A 89 6.30 -3.26 5.14
CA ARG A 89 6.58 -1.97 5.79
C ARG A 89 5.32 -1.18 6.15
N SER A 90 4.27 -1.28 5.35
CA SER A 90 3.00 -0.58 5.59
C SER A 90 2.10 -1.28 6.60
N ARG A 91 2.34 -2.56 6.90
CA ARG A 91 1.55 -3.29 7.89
C ARG A 91 1.89 -2.79 9.29
N PRO A 92 0.89 -2.45 10.11
CA PRO A 92 1.09 -2.24 11.55
C PRO A 92 1.75 -3.48 12.15
N THR A 93 2.85 -3.31 12.87
CA THR A 93 3.63 -4.40 13.48
C THR A 93 2.96 -5.00 14.71
N LEU A 94 1.88 -4.41 15.20
CA LEU A 94 1.13 -4.87 16.37
C LEU A 94 -0.35 -4.99 15.99
N PRO A 95 -1.03 -6.07 16.40
CA PRO A 95 -2.48 -6.03 16.54
C PRO A 95 -2.78 -4.96 17.60
N SER A 96 -3.27 -3.79 17.18
CA SER A 96 -3.66 -2.70 18.08
C SER A 96 -4.85 -3.06 18.97
N ASP A 97 -5.44 -4.25 18.78
CA ASP A 97 -6.43 -4.83 19.66
C ASP A 97 -6.18 -6.34 19.78
N LEU A 98 -5.62 -6.79 20.92
CA LEU A 98 -5.57 -8.21 21.27
C LEU A 98 -6.98 -8.81 21.50
N ASN A 99 -8.04 -7.99 21.49
CA ASN A 99 -9.43 -8.41 21.64
C ASN A 99 -9.94 -9.32 20.50
N LEU A 100 -9.22 -9.38 19.37
CA LEU A 100 -9.51 -10.25 18.22
C LEU A 100 -8.30 -11.09 17.79
N GLY A 101 -7.24 -11.12 18.60
CA GLY A 101 -6.15 -12.07 18.40
C GLY A 101 -6.70 -13.47 18.65
N ALA A 102 -7.15 -14.13 17.59
CA ALA A 102 -7.66 -15.49 17.59
C ALA A 102 -6.83 -16.34 18.54
N PHE A 103 -7.45 -16.80 19.63
CA PHE A 103 -6.85 -17.63 20.66
C PHE A 103 -5.95 -18.68 20.00
N PRO A 104 -4.62 -18.52 20.02
CA PRO A 104 -3.79 -19.67 19.74
C PRO A 104 -4.06 -20.61 20.91
N TYR A 105 -4.62 -21.79 20.64
CA TYR A 105 -5.00 -22.82 21.62
C TYR A 105 -3.80 -23.41 22.39
N ASN A 106 -2.69 -22.68 22.50
CA ASN A 106 -1.44 -23.16 23.04
C ASN A 106 -0.55 -22.03 23.59
N ASN A 107 -1.12 -21.07 24.33
CA ASN A 107 -0.31 -20.19 25.15
C ASN A 107 -0.54 -20.55 26.62
N ASP A 108 0.54 -20.90 27.33
CA ASP A 108 0.53 -21.08 28.78
C ASP A 108 0.33 -19.73 29.46
N TYR A 109 -0.93 -19.36 29.68
CA TYR A 109 -1.32 -18.11 30.35
C TYR A 109 -0.99 -18.09 31.85
N THR A 110 -0.39 -19.15 32.36
CA THR A 110 -0.05 -19.36 33.78
C THR A 110 0.84 -18.25 34.35
N PHE A 111 1.66 -17.60 33.51
CA PHE A 111 2.59 -16.55 33.93
C PHE A 111 2.35 -15.18 33.25
N HIS A 112 1.25 -15.01 32.51
CA HIS A 112 1.05 -13.79 31.74
C HIS A 112 0.62 -12.62 32.66
N PRO A 113 1.40 -11.52 32.77
CA PRO A 113 1.22 -10.49 33.80
C PRO A 113 -0.09 -9.68 33.68
N ARG A 114 -0.85 -9.87 32.60
CA ARG A 114 -2.17 -9.23 32.36
C ARG A 114 -3.34 -10.21 32.33
N VAL A 115 -3.11 -11.51 32.47
CA VAL A 115 -4.17 -12.53 32.43
C VAL A 115 -4.20 -13.22 33.78
N VAL A 116 -5.15 -12.82 34.63
CA VAL A 116 -5.42 -13.50 35.90
C VAL A 116 -6.54 -14.52 35.67
N ILE A 117 -6.18 -15.77 35.36
CA ILE A 117 -7.14 -16.87 35.35
C ILE A 117 -7.40 -17.24 36.82
N GLY A 118 -8.51 -16.77 37.38
CA GLY A 118 -8.90 -17.10 38.75
C GLY A 118 -9.14 -18.60 38.94
N LYS A 119 -9.04 -19.14 40.17
CA LYS A 119 -9.30 -20.56 40.42
C LYS A 119 -10.79 -20.92 40.26
N MET A 120 -11.07 -22.10 39.69
CA MET A 120 -12.44 -22.63 39.53
C MET A 120 -12.93 -23.32 40.81
N ASP A 121 -13.10 -22.57 41.89
CA ASP A 121 -13.40 -23.18 43.21
C ASP A 121 -14.90 -23.32 43.48
N LYS A 122 -15.77 -22.77 42.63
CA LYS A 122 -17.22 -22.73 42.88
C LYS A 122 -17.90 -23.93 42.23
N ILE A 123 -18.47 -24.81 43.04
CA ILE A 123 -19.23 -25.97 42.55
C ILE A 123 -20.62 -25.51 42.10
N ARG A 124 -21.08 -25.95 40.92
CA ARG A 124 -22.45 -25.73 40.42
C ARG A 124 -23.41 -26.68 41.14
N MET A 125 -24.48 -26.11 41.69
CA MET A 125 -25.48 -26.82 42.48
C MET A 125 -26.13 -28.02 41.74
N TYR A 126 -26.31 -27.93 40.42
CA TYR A 126 -27.10 -28.91 39.65
C TYR A 126 -26.29 -30.02 39.00
N CYS A 127 -24.97 -29.89 38.91
CA CYS A 127 -24.14 -30.87 38.20
C CYS A 127 -22.76 -31.09 38.83
N SER A 128 -22.53 -30.51 40.02
CA SER A 128 -21.27 -30.56 40.75
C SER A 128 -20.03 -30.10 39.98
N ALA A 129 -20.21 -29.48 38.81
CA ALA A 129 -19.10 -28.97 38.00
C ALA A 129 -18.51 -27.70 38.61
N PHE A 130 -17.19 -27.61 38.61
CA PHE A 130 -16.47 -26.41 39.02
C PHE A 130 -16.69 -25.25 38.02
N LYS A 131 -16.81 -24.02 38.53
CA LYS A 131 -16.92 -22.79 37.73
C LYS A 131 -16.08 -21.67 38.32
N PHE A 132 -15.68 -20.73 37.47
CA PHE A 132 -15.07 -19.47 37.92
C PHE A 132 -16.08 -18.66 38.73
N LYS A 133 -15.59 -17.94 39.75
CA LYS A 133 -16.43 -17.20 40.70
C LYS A 133 -17.33 -16.14 40.02
N ASN A 134 -16.90 -15.60 38.87
CA ASN A 134 -17.54 -14.45 38.20
C ASN A 134 -18.52 -14.82 37.07
N GLN A 135 -18.80 -16.11 36.82
CA GLN A 135 -19.68 -16.53 35.71
C GLN A 135 -21.20 -16.34 35.95
N ASN A 136 -21.62 -15.76 37.09
CA ASN A 136 -23.04 -15.58 37.41
C ASN A 136 -23.39 -14.11 37.67
N THR A 137 -23.63 -13.34 36.61
CA THR A 137 -24.66 -12.29 36.59
C THR A 137 -24.99 -11.95 35.14
N ARG A 138 -26.26 -12.06 34.78
CA ARG A 138 -26.85 -11.45 33.59
C ARG A 138 -26.67 -9.93 33.72
N ASN A 139 -25.64 -9.37 33.12
CA ASN A 139 -25.65 -8.01 32.56
C ASN A 139 -24.37 -7.81 31.74
N VAL A 140 -24.58 -7.57 30.45
CA VAL A 140 -23.61 -7.00 29.53
C VAL A 140 -23.37 -5.54 29.96
N LEU A 141 -22.16 -5.04 29.72
CA LEU A 141 -21.75 -3.62 29.76
C LEU A 141 -21.52 -2.93 31.13
N ARG A 142 -20.34 -2.29 31.15
CA ARG A 142 -19.94 -1.08 31.88
C ARG A 142 -19.45 -1.20 33.33
N GLN A 143 -18.29 -0.55 33.49
CA GLN A 143 -17.74 0.08 34.70
C GLN A 143 -17.09 -0.83 35.75
N TRP A 144 -15.76 -0.86 35.71
CA TRP A 144 -14.87 -0.34 36.76
C TRP A 144 -13.64 0.19 35.97
N LYS A 145 -13.48 1.47 35.57
CA LYS A 145 -13.43 2.72 36.35
C LYS A 145 -12.71 2.54 37.69
N SER A 146 -11.38 2.61 37.70
CA SER A 146 -10.62 3.82 38.01
C SER A 146 -9.16 3.68 37.61
#